data_AF-A0A432G4A9-F1
#
_entry.id   AF-A0A432G4A9-F1
#
_cell.length_a   1.000
_cell.length_b   1.000
_cell.length_c   1.000
_cell.angle_alpha   90.00
_cell.angle_beta   90.00
_cell.angle_gamma   90.00
#
_symmetry.space_group_name_H-M   'P 1'
#
loop_
_entity.id
_entity.type
_entity.pdbx_description
1 polymer ?
#
loop_
_entity_poly.entity_id
_entity_poly.type
_entity_poly.pdbx_seq_one_letter_code
_entity_poly.pdbx_strand_id
1 'polypeptide(L)' 'MNLRVQIIDDDVRIAEIHRQYVEKTEGFEVVGIANTLEDAQSQLDVLEPDLLLLDIFFPEG' A
#
# COMPACT_ATOMS: atom_id res chain seq x y z
N MET A 1 -14.92 7.35 -9.39
CA MET A 1 -13.83 6.47 -9.84
C MET A 1 -12.72 6.69 -8.85
N ASN A 2 -12.29 5.66 -8.14
CA ASN A 2 -11.32 5.79 -7.06
C ASN A 2 -9.93 5.39 -7.58
N LEU A 3 -8.90 6.06 -7.10
CA LEU A 3 -7.51 5.68 -7.29
C LEU A 3 -7.19 4.50 -6.36
N ARG A 4 -6.70 3.41 -6.96
CA ARG A 4 -6.32 2.17 -6.29
C ARG A 4 -4.93 2.34 -5.70
N VAL A 5 -4.80 2.21 -4.39
CA VAL A 5 -3.55 2.39 -3.65
C VAL A 5 -3.10 1.06 -3.07
N GLN A 6 -1.84 0.71 -3.29
CA GLN A 6 -1.18 -0.35 -2.54
C GLN A 6 -0.21 0.28 -1.52
N ILE A 7 -0.22 -0.22 -0.30
CA ILE A 7 0.64 0.24 0.80
C ILE A 7 1.79 -0.76 0.98
N ILE A 8 3.01 -0.26 1.07
CA ILE A 8 4.23 -1.06 1.27
C ILE A 8 4.95 -0.51 2.50
N ASP A 9 4.94 -1.28 3.59
CA ASP A 9 5.41 -0.87 4.91
C ASP A 9 5.73 -2.12 5.76
N ASP A 10 6.93 -2.24 6.33
CA ASP A 10 7.38 -3.46 7.03
C ASP A 10 6.82 -3.55 8.47
N ASP A 11 6.36 -2.43 9.05
CA ASP A 11 5.63 -2.44 10.32
C ASP A 11 4.11 -2.49 10.05
N VAL A 12 3.54 -3.69 10.24
CA VAL A 12 2.10 -3.96 10.11
C VAL A 12 1.23 -2.92 10.84
N ARG A 13 1.66 -2.41 11.99
CA ARG A 13 0.88 -1.43 12.75
C ARG A 13 0.87 -0.06 12.07
N ILE A 14 1.98 0.34 11.47
CA ILE A 14 2.10 1.58 10.70
C ILE A 14 1.33 1.46 9.39
N ALA A 15 1.44 0.32 8.70
CA ALA A 15 0.67 -0.01 7.51
C ALA A 15 -0.86 0.16 7.72
N GLU A 16 -1.38 -0.32 8.85
CA GLU A 16 -2.81 -0.16 9.18
C GLU A 16 -3.20 1.30 9.47
N ILE A 17 -2.29 2.07 10.08
CA ILE A 17 -2.52 3.51 10.28
C ILE A 17 -2.58 4.21 8.91
N HIS A 18 -1.63 3.92 8.02
CA HIS A 18 -1.63 4.43 6.65
C HIS A 18 -2.92 4.07 5.91
N ARG A 19 -3.37 2.81 6.00
CA ARG A 19 -4.64 2.37 5.41
C ARG A 19 -5.82 3.22 5.88
N GLN A 20 -5.94 3.44 7.18
CA GLN A 20 -7.04 4.25 7.73
C GLN A 20 -7.01 5.70 7.25
N TYR A 21 -5.83 6.28 6.99
CA TYR A 21 -5.73 7.63 6.43
C TYR A 21 -6.09 7.67 4.95
N VAL A 22 -5.61 6.70 4.17
CA VAL A 22 -5.94 6.60 2.73
C VAL A 22 -7.44 6.38 2.53
N GLU A 23 -8.06 5.44 3.25
CA GLU A 23 -9.49 5.14 3.14
C GLU A 23 -10.40 6.29 3.60
N LYS A 24 -9.91 7.21 4.44
CA LYS A 24 -10.63 8.45 4.80
C LYS A 24 -10.58 9.51 3.71
N THR A 25 -9.71 9.36 2.72
CA THR A 25 -9.52 10.34 1.65
C THR A 25 -10.46 9.99 0.50
N GLU A 26 -11.38 10.91 0.17
CA GLU A 26 -12.32 10.70 -0.92
C GLU A 26 -11.59 10.50 -2.26
N GLY A 27 -12.03 9.52 -3.04
CA GLY A 27 -11.43 9.18 -4.32
C GLY A 27 -10.23 8.24 -4.23
N PHE A 28 -9.92 7.67 -3.06
CA PHE A 28 -8.89 6.64 -2.90
C PHE A 28 -9.47 5.34 -2.33
N GLU A 29 -8.86 4.21 -2.68
CA GLU A 29 -9.22 2.88 -2.20
C GLU A 29 -7.94 2.08 -1.98
N VAL A 30 -7.78 1.48 -0.80
CA VAL A 30 -6.64 0.58 -0.54
C VAL A 30 -6.96 -0.80 -1.10
N VAL A 31 -6.17 -1.25 -2.08
CA VAL A 31 -6.38 -2.54 -2.76
C VAL A 31 -5.44 -3.64 -2.25
N GLY A 32 -4.37 -3.28 -1.55
CA GLY A 32 -3.41 -4.22 -0.99
C GLY A 32 -2.48 -3.57 0.03
N ILE A 33 -1.97 -4.41 0.93
CA ILE A 33 -0.89 -4.07 1.87
C ILE A 33 0.17 -5.15 1.72
N ALA A 34 1.43 -4.75 1.56
CA ALA A 34 2.58 -5.64 1.55
C ALA A 34 3.56 -5.23 2.65
N ASN A 35 4.08 -6.23 3.38
CA ASN A 35 5.07 -6.01 4.43
C ASN A 35 6.47 -6.51 4.05
N THR A 36 6.63 -7.04 2.84
CA THR A 36 7.91 -7.44 2.25
C THR A 36 7.93 -7.06 0.76
N LEU A 37 9.12 -6.90 0.18
CA LEU A 37 9.25 -6.63 -1.26
C LEU A 37 8.66 -7.76 -2.12
N GLU A 38 8.86 -9.01 -1.72
CA GLU A 38 8.37 -10.18 -2.47
C GLU A 38 6.84 -10.17 -2.55
N ASP A 39 6.16 -9.84 -1.45
CA ASP A 39 4.72 -9.72 -1.40
C ASP A 39 4.24 -8.50 -2.22
N ALA A 40 4.93 -7.36 -2.10
CA ALA A 40 4.64 -6.16 -2.88
C ALA A 40 4.69 -6.44 -4.39
N GLN A 41 5.76 -7.09 -4.87
CA GLN A 41 5.94 -7.47 -6.26
C GLN A 41 4.87 -8.45 -6.73
N SER A 42 4.58 -9.48 -5.94
CA SER A 42 3.55 -10.48 -6.27
C SER A 42 2.16 -9.85 -6.39
N GLN A 43 1.88 -8.85 -5.56
CA GLN A 43 0.61 -8.13 -5.55
C GLN A 43 0.49 -7.11 -6.69
N LEU A 44 1.59 -6.48 -7.14
CA LEU A 44 1.57 -5.49 -8.22
C LEU A 44 0.96 -6.04 -9.51
N ASP A 45 1.37 -7.25 -9.91
CA ASP A 45 0.89 -7.91 -11.13
C ASP A 45 -0.58 -8.34 -11.07
N VAL A 46 -1.12 -8.51 -9.86
CA VAL A 46 -2.50 -8.99 -9.65
C VAL A 46 -3.46 -7.84 -9.40
N LEU A 47 -3.03 -6.85 -8.63
CA LEU A 47 -3.87 -5.75 -8.16
C LEU A 47 -3.84 -4.55 -9.10
N GLU A 48 -2.80 -4.40 -9.93
CA GLU A 48 -2.61 -3.28 -10.85
C GLU A 48 -2.99 -1.93 -10.20
N PRO A 49 -2.33 -1.53 -9.08
CA PRO A 49 -2.68 -0.30 -8.39
C PRO A 49 -2.30 0.93 -9.22
N ASP A 50 -3.06 2.01 -9.05
CA ASP A 50 -2.78 3.30 -9.68
C ASP A 50 -1.64 4.05 -8.96
N LEU A 51 -1.47 3.77 -7.64
CA LEU A 51 -0.53 4.45 -6.76
C LEU A 51 0.10 3.50 -5.74
N LEU A 52 1.34 3.80 -5.37
CA LEU A 52 2.07 3.13 -4.29
C LEU A 52 2.32 4.11 -3.15
N LEU A 53 1.93 3.71 -1.94
CA LEU A 53 2.33 4.37 -0.70
C LEU A 53 3.47 3.57 -0.09
N LEU A 54 4.68 4.06 -0.30
CA LEU A 54 5.94 3.37 0.01
C LEU A 54 6.58 4.01 1.24
N ASP A 55 6.82 3.23 2.30
CA ASP A 55 7.57 3.72 3.46
C ASP A 55 9.05 3.95 3.10
N ILE A 56 9.57 5.14 3.43
CA ILE A 56 10.96 5.52 3.16
C ILE A 56 11.93 4.70 4.03
N PHE A 57 11.48 4.27 5.21
CA PHE A 57 12.27 3.42 6.09
C PHE A 57 12.13 1.94 5.78
N PHE A 58 11.34 1.58 4.76
CA PHE A 58 11.22 0.21 4.33
C PHE A 58 12.63 -0.31 3.98
N PRO A 59 13.12 -1.36 4.67
CA PRO A 59 14.53 -1.72 4.66
C PRO A 59 15.04 -2.11 3.26
N GLU A 60 14.16 -2.29 2.28
CA GLU A 60 14.51 -2.64 0.91
C GLU A 60 13.77 -1.82 -0.19
N GLY A 61 12.98 -0.80 0.14
CA GLY A 61 12.26 0.01 -0.86
C GLY A 61 10.85 0.37 -0.45
#